data_AF-A0A418T673-F1
#
_entry.id   AF-A0A418T673-F1
#
_cell.length_a   1.000
_cell.length_b   1.000
_cell.length_c   1.000
_cell.angle_alpha   90.00
_cell.angle_beta   90.00
_cell.angle_gamma   90.00
#
_symmetry.space_group_name_H-M   'P 1'
#
loop_
_entity.id
_entity.type
_entity.pdbx_description
1 polymer ?
#
loop_
_entity_poly.entity_id
_entity_poly.type
_entity_poly.pdbx_seq_one_letter_code
_entity_poly.pdbx_strand_id
1 'polypeptide(L)'
;MLVRGRVDKYDRETSQHIVAYLDILGIAARMKHGYEEQKLAMNKLHNLYTHSMDKRTAMDGYSEIQFKIFSDNIIIVKKLSEQPEKRLLDIRALLFCVSNFQCLAVKDSVGWLVRGGISIGELYIDETMVWGEALLKAYDLESNVAIYPRILLDSDLLSHIGSDEELSEFVRQDFDNLCFLNYLHIQHFGGQFLKSGFQMMLDELNGRYTERIYQKLCWHMNYVNRELDKKNERKDREYRLHLE
;
A
#
# COMPACT_ATOMS: atom_id res chain seq x y z
N MET A 1 -3.52 26.27 -25.29
CA MET A 1 -2.13 26.40 -25.80
C MET A 1 -1.75 25.16 -26.60
N LEU A 2 -1.86 25.21 -27.94
CA LEU A 2 -1.65 24.04 -28.80
C LEU A 2 -0.19 23.58 -28.76
N VAL A 3 0.06 22.35 -28.31
CA VAL A 3 1.32 21.65 -28.59
C VAL A 3 1.18 21.01 -29.98
N ARG A 4 1.88 21.57 -30.98
CA ARG A 4 1.96 21.04 -32.36
C ARG A 4 0.61 20.77 -33.07
N GLY A 5 -0.39 21.63 -32.87
CA GLY A 5 -1.61 21.62 -33.70
C GLY A 5 -2.62 20.49 -33.42
N ARG A 6 -2.47 19.72 -32.34
CA ARG A 6 -3.58 18.90 -31.83
C ARG A 6 -4.58 19.81 -31.13
N VAL A 7 -5.81 19.87 -31.66
CA VAL A 7 -6.93 20.59 -31.05
C VAL A 7 -7.33 19.83 -29.79
N ASP A 8 -6.88 20.32 -28.64
CA ASP A 8 -7.35 19.87 -27.34
C ASP A 8 -8.56 20.72 -26.94
N LYS A 9 -9.63 20.08 -26.44
CA LYS A 9 -10.85 20.76 -26.00
C LYS A 9 -10.68 21.50 -24.67
N TYR A 10 -9.62 21.20 -23.90
CA TYR A 10 -9.38 21.77 -22.57
C TYR A 10 -10.55 21.60 -21.60
N ASP A 11 -11.27 20.48 -21.70
CA ASP A 11 -12.48 20.14 -20.94
C ASP A 11 -12.21 19.15 -19.79
N ARG A 12 -10.96 19.04 -19.35
CA ARG A 12 -10.56 18.15 -18.25
C ARG A 12 -10.89 18.81 -16.92
N GLU A 13 -11.64 18.10 -16.09
CA GLU A 13 -12.06 18.54 -14.76
C GLU A 13 -11.60 17.54 -13.70
N THR A 14 -11.29 18.04 -12.51
CA THR A 14 -11.05 17.18 -11.35
C THR A 14 -12.38 16.74 -10.76
N SER A 15 -12.37 15.63 -10.02
CA SER A 15 -13.47 15.27 -9.12
C SER A 15 -12.94 14.59 -7.86
N GLN A 16 -13.82 14.35 -6.90
CA GLN A 16 -13.48 13.70 -5.63
C GLN A 16 -13.03 12.24 -5.82
N HIS A 17 -11.82 11.93 -5.39
CA HIS A 17 -11.24 10.59 -5.39
C HIS A 17 -10.61 10.26 -4.04
N ILE A 18 -10.49 8.96 -3.76
CA ILE A 18 -9.56 8.45 -2.76
C ILE A 18 -8.34 7.90 -3.50
N VAL A 19 -7.15 8.26 -3.01
CA VAL A 19 -5.87 8.02 -3.68
C VAL A 19 -4.89 7.41 -2.70
N ALA A 20 -4.27 6.30 -3.07
CA ALA A 20 -3.09 5.77 -2.40
C ALA A 20 -1.86 6.00 -3.27
N TYR A 21 -0.81 6.57 -2.67
CA TYR A 21 0.52 6.67 -3.25
C TYR A 21 1.46 5.78 -2.45
N LEU A 22 2.04 4.78 -3.11
CA LEU A 22 2.85 3.73 -2.48
C LEU A 22 4.24 3.64 -3.09
N ASP A 23 5.20 3.26 -2.26
CA ASP A 23 6.60 3.02 -2.60
C ASP A 23 7.05 1.65 -2.05
N ILE A 24 7.71 0.85 -2.89
CA ILE A 24 8.33 -0.42 -2.48
C ILE A 24 9.77 -0.17 -2.06
N LEU A 25 10.07 -0.45 -0.80
CA LEU A 25 11.37 -0.16 -0.22
C LEU A 25 12.47 -1.07 -0.77
N GLY A 26 13.59 -0.46 -1.14
CA GLY A 26 14.84 -1.14 -1.49
C GLY A 26 15.01 -1.47 -2.98
N ILE A 27 14.08 -1.06 -3.86
CA ILE A 27 14.15 -1.33 -5.30
C ILE A 27 15.44 -0.76 -5.92
N ALA A 28 15.83 0.46 -5.55
CA ALA A 28 17.09 1.06 -6.02
C ALA A 28 18.34 0.26 -5.63
N ALA A 29 18.33 -0.44 -4.48
CA ALA A 29 19.42 -1.34 -4.09
C ALA A 29 19.38 -2.62 -4.96
N ARG A 30 18.18 -3.15 -5.22
CA ARG A 30 17.97 -4.33 -6.05
C ARG A 30 18.45 -4.14 -7.49
N MET A 31 18.27 -2.93 -8.04
CA MET A 31 18.76 -2.56 -9.37
C MET A 31 20.29 -2.46 -9.49
N LYS A 32 21.03 -2.54 -8.37
CA LYS A 32 22.50 -2.47 -8.36
C LYS A 32 23.17 -3.84 -8.23
N HIS A 33 22.40 -4.92 -8.10
CA HIS A 33 22.93 -6.29 -8.03
C HIS A 33 23.36 -6.83 -9.40
N GLY A 34 23.80 -8.09 -9.47
CA GLY A 34 24.10 -8.77 -10.73
C GLY A 34 22.86 -8.95 -11.60
N TYR A 35 23.07 -9.25 -12.88
CA TYR A 35 22.00 -9.35 -13.88
C TYR A 35 20.87 -10.34 -13.48
N GLU A 36 21.22 -11.51 -12.95
CA GLU A 36 20.20 -12.52 -12.59
C GLU A 36 19.36 -12.08 -11.38
N GLU A 37 19.95 -11.41 -10.39
CA GLU A 37 19.24 -10.89 -9.21
C GLU A 37 18.30 -9.74 -9.60
N GLN A 38 18.77 -8.83 -10.47
CA GLN A 38 17.94 -7.77 -11.04
C GLN A 38 16.77 -8.35 -11.84
N LYS A 39 17.02 -9.35 -12.68
CA LYS A 39 15.99 -10.04 -13.46
C LYS A 39 14.96 -10.71 -12.56
N LEU A 40 15.39 -11.38 -11.49
CA LEU A 40 14.48 -11.98 -10.51
C LEU A 40 13.60 -10.91 -9.83
N ALA A 41 14.20 -9.81 -9.38
CA ALA A 41 13.47 -8.69 -8.77
C ALA A 41 12.45 -8.11 -9.75
N MET A 42 12.83 -7.84 -11.00
CA MET A 42 11.90 -7.33 -12.01
C MET A 42 10.71 -8.29 -12.23
N ASN A 43 10.95 -9.60 -12.29
CA ASN A 43 9.87 -10.59 -12.46
C ASN A 43 8.96 -10.67 -11.22
N LYS A 44 9.52 -10.63 -10.01
CA LYS A 44 8.73 -10.53 -8.77
C LYS A 44 7.82 -9.30 -8.78
N LEU A 45 8.37 -8.15 -9.18
CA LEU A 45 7.65 -6.88 -9.27
C LEU A 45 6.50 -6.96 -10.29
N HIS A 46 6.78 -7.49 -11.48
CA HIS A 46 5.77 -7.69 -12.52
C HIS A 46 4.62 -8.61 -12.06
N ASN A 47 4.96 -9.71 -11.39
CA ASN A 47 3.97 -10.65 -10.86
C ASN A 47 3.12 -10.03 -9.75
N LEU A 48 3.73 -9.25 -8.84
CA LEU A 48 3.01 -8.52 -7.81
C LEU A 48 2.00 -7.54 -8.43
N TYR A 49 2.40 -6.79 -9.46
CA TYR A 49 1.53 -5.83 -10.13
C TYR A 49 0.39 -6.51 -10.88
N THR A 50 0.69 -7.50 -11.71
CA THR A 50 -0.33 -8.19 -12.51
C THR A 50 -1.34 -8.92 -11.63
N HIS A 51 -0.91 -9.52 -10.52
CA HIS A 51 -1.82 -10.16 -9.57
C HIS A 51 -2.68 -9.13 -8.83
N SER A 52 -2.10 -7.99 -8.41
CA SER A 52 -2.84 -6.95 -7.68
C SER A 52 -3.86 -6.22 -8.58
N MET A 53 -3.59 -6.16 -9.88
CA MET A 53 -4.47 -5.55 -10.88
C MET A 53 -5.53 -6.52 -11.41
N ASP A 54 -5.47 -7.81 -11.07
CA ASP A 54 -6.43 -8.79 -11.56
C ASP A 54 -7.82 -8.56 -10.96
N LYS A 55 -8.77 -8.22 -11.82
CA LYS A 55 -10.16 -7.92 -11.45
C LYS A 55 -11.07 -9.16 -11.42
N ARG A 56 -10.56 -10.35 -11.76
CA ARG A 56 -11.38 -11.58 -11.84
C ARG A 56 -11.90 -12.07 -10.49
N THR A 57 -11.29 -11.65 -9.39
CA THR A 57 -11.68 -11.99 -8.01
C THR A 57 -12.24 -10.79 -7.24
N ALA A 58 -12.57 -9.70 -7.96
CA ALA A 58 -13.01 -8.45 -7.37
C ALA A 58 -14.36 -8.57 -6.65
N MET A 59 -14.42 -8.02 -5.43
CA MET A 59 -15.69 -7.68 -4.77
C MET A 59 -16.37 -6.50 -5.49
N ASP A 60 -17.63 -6.22 -5.17
CA ASP A 60 -18.32 -5.03 -5.72
C ASP A 60 -17.52 -3.74 -5.45
N GLY A 61 -17.41 -2.87 -6.46
CA GLY A 61 -16.67 -1.61 -6.40
C GLY A 61 -15.19 -1.67 -6.79
N TYR A 62 -14.58 -2.86 -6.88
CA TYR A 62 -13.18 -3.02 -7.28
C TYR A 62 -12.90 -2.78 -8.76
N SER A 63 -13.90 -3.01 -9.61
CA SER A 63 -13.76 -2.91 -11.08
C SER A 63 -13.40 -1.49 -11.54
N GLU A 64 -13.76 -0.47 -10.75
CA GLU A 64 -13.50 0.95 -11.00
C GLU A 64 -12.16 1.43 -10.43
N ILE A 65 -11.42 0.57 -9.72
CA ILE A 65 -10.09 0.91 -9.22
C ILE A 65 -9.13 1.01 -10.42
N GLN A 66 -8.37 2.10 -10.43
CA GLN A 66 -7.37 2.42 -11.43
C GLN A 66 -5.97 2.33 -10.81
N PHE A 67 -5.05 1.70 -11.53
CA PHE A 67 -3.64 1.62 -11.17
C PHE A 67 -2.81 2.45 -12.14
N LYS A 68 -1.87 3.23 -11.60
CA LYS A 68 -0.83 3.94 -12.34
C LYS A 68 0.51 3.62 -11.71
N ILE A 69 1.35 2.92 -12.45
CA ILE A 69 2.61 2.39 -11.94
C ILE A 69 3.74 2.95 -12.77
N PHE A 70 4.74 3.51 -12.09
CA PHE A 70 5.99 3.94 -12.68
C PHE A 70 7.15 3.44 -11.80
N SER A 71 7.87 2.44 -12.30
CA SER A 71 8.91 1.74 -11.53
C SER A 71 8.33 1.15 -10.24
N ASP A 72 8.74 1.67 -9.10
CA ASP A 72 8.41 1.33 -7.71
C ASP A 72 7.35 2.25 -7.09
N ASN A 73 7.01 3.34 -7.78
CA ASN A 73 5.93 4.25 -7.40
C ASN A 73 4.61 3.76 -7.97
N ILE A 74 3.62 3.63 -7.09
CA ILE A 74 2.33 3.01 -7.40
C ILE A 74 1.23 3.94 -6.91
N ILE A 75 0.35 4.30 -7.83
CA ILE A 75 -0.83 5.10 -7.57
C ILE A 75 -2.06 4.20 -7.75
N ILE A 76 -2.85 4.05 -6.70
CA ILE A 76 -4.12 3.31 -6.71
C ILE A 76 -5.23 4.31 -6.43
N VAL A 77 -6.23 4.38 -7.31
CA VAL A 77 -7.24 5.44 -7.29
C VAL A 77 -8.62 4.85 -7.46
N LYS A 78 -9.59 5.42 -6.74
CA LYS A 78 -11.02 5.21 -6.98
C LYS A 78 -11.78 6.52 -6.87
N LYS A 79 -12.67 6.77 -7.83
CA LYS A 79 -13.60 7.90 -7.78
C LYS A 79 -14.60 7.67 -6.65
N LEU A 80 -14.85 8.72 -5.87
CA LEU A 80 -15.79 8.64 -4.75
C LEU A 80 -17.19 9.07 -5.21
N SER A 81 -18.17 8.25 -4.83
CA SER A 81 -19.57 8.60 -4.99
C SER A 81 -19.96 9.80 -4.12
N GLU A 82 -20.93 10.57 -4.61
CA GLU A 82 -21.56 11.66 -3.83
C GLU A 82 -22.55 11.12 -2.79
N GLN A 83 -23.16 9.96 -3.06
CA GLN A 83 -24.09 9.30 -2.14
C GLN A 83 -23.31 8.73 -0.95
N PRO A 84 -23.65 9.09 0.32
CA PRO A 84 -22.86 8.73 1.50
C PRO A 84 -22.60 7.22 1.66
N GLU A 85 -23.61 6.38 1.52
CA GLU A 85 -23.46 4.92 1.65
C GLU A 85 -22.51 4.34 0.59
N LYS A 86 -22.66 4.77 -0.67
CA LYS A 86 -21.76 4.34 -1.75
C LYS A 86 -20.35 4.88 -1.56
N ARG A 87 -20.20 6.09 -1.03
CA ARG A 87 -18.90 6.68 -0.71
C ARG A 87 -18.13 5.83 0.29
N LEU A 88 -18.80 5.32 1.34
CA LEU A 88 -18.18 4.41 2.30
C LEU A 88 -17.77 3.09 1.65
N LEU A 89 -18.61 2.52 0.76
CA LEU A 89 -18.25 1.35 -0.03
C LEU A 89 -17.04 1.62 -0.94
N ASP A 90 -16.95 2.81 -1.54
CA ASP A 90 -15.83 3.20 -2.39
C ASP A 90 -14.51 3.30 -1.60
N ILE A 91 -14.58 3.90 -0.40
CA ILE A 91 -13.46 3.94 0.55
C ILE A 91 -13.05 2.51 0.93
N ARG A 92 -14.01 1.67 1.34
CA ARG A 92 -13.75 0.27 1.73
C ARG A 92 -13.06 -0.50 0.60
N ALA A 93 -13.54 -0.35 -0.63
CA ALA A 93 -12.97 -1.03 -1.79
C ALA A 93 -11.50 -0.65 -2.01
N LEU A 94 -11.16 0.64 -1.90
CA LEU A 94 -9.77 1.07 -2.02
C LEU A 94 -8.91 0.60 -0.84
N LEU A 95 -9.38 0.71 0.41
CA LEU A 95 -8.63 0.25 1.59
C LEU A 95 -8.35 -1.26 1.52
N PHE A 96 -9.34 -2.06 1.10
CA PHE A 96 -9.16 -3.49 0.88
C PHE A 96 -8.14 -3.75 -0.24
N CYS A 97 -8.20 -3.00 -1.35
CA CYS A 97 -7.25 -3.12 -2.46
C CYS A 97 -5.81 -2.83 -2.05
N VAL A 98 -5.59 -1.72 -1.36
CA VAL A 98 -4.27 -1.34 -0.85
C VAL A 98 -3.80 -2.35 0.21
N SER A 99 -4.71 -2.85 1.05
CA SER A 99 -4.39 -3.87 2.05
C SER A 99 -3.93 -5.18 1.39
N ASN A 100 -4.62 -5.62 0.35
CA ASN A 100 -4.26 -6.81 -0.40
C ASN A 100 -2.92 -6.65 -1.09
N PHE A 101 -2.68 -5.50 -1.72
CA PHE A 101 -1.39 -5.17 -2.33
C PHE A 101 -0.24 -5.25 -1.32
N GLN A 102 -0.38 -4.58 -0.17
CA GLN A 102 0.65 -4.57 0.88
C GLN A 102 0.87 -5.98 1.44
N CYS A 103 -0.20 -6.76 1.63
CA CYS A 103 -0.15 -8.14 2.09
C CYS A 103 0.64 -9.04 1.14
N LEU A 104 0.37 -8.96 -0.17
CA LEU A 104 1.08 -9.72 -1.19
C LEU A 104 2.56 -9.34 -1.27
N ALA A 105 2.87 -8.05 -1.10
CA ALA A 105 4.25 -7.56 -1.12
C ALA A 105 5.09 -8.13 0.04
N VAL A 106 4.54 -8.23 1.25
CA VAL A 106 5.32 -8.64 2.44
C VAL A 106 5.41 -10.16 2.65
N LYS A 107 4.57 -10.95 1.97
CA LYS A 107 4.47 -12.41 2.14
C LYS A 107 5.54 -13.19 1.37
N ASP A 108 5.48 -14.51 1.55
CA ASP A 108 6.36 -15.58 1.04
C ASP A 108 6.69 -15.57 -0.47
N SER A 109 5.95 -14.86 -1.30
CA SER A 109 6.22 -14.78 -2.75
C SER A 109 7.13 -13.60 -3.13
N VAL A 110 7.16 -12.54 -2.32
CA VAL A 110 7.84 -11.29 -2.66
C VAL A 110 8.86 -10.93 -1.57
N GLY A 111 8.39 -10.77 -0.32
CA GLY A 111 9.21 -10.44 0.84
C GLY A 111 9.70 -9.00 0.88
N TRP A 112 8.90 -8.03 0.42
CA TRP A 112 9.28 -6.62 0.35
C TRP A 112 8.36 -5.71 1.17
N LEU A 113 8.98 -4.74 1.82
CA LEU A 113 8.28 -3.74 2.63
C LEU A 113 7.73 -2.62 1.74
N VAL A 114 6.54 -2.15 2.09
CA VAL A 114 5.84 -1.06 1.40
C VAL A 114 5.61 0.07 2.38
N ARG A 115 5.69 1.31 1.90
CA ARG A 115 5.22 2.50 2.61
C ARG A 115 4.35 3.35 1.69
N GLY A 116 3.61 4.28 2.25
CA GLY A 116 2.76 5.13 1.44
C GLY A 116 1.90 6.10 2.24
N GLY A 117 1.00 6.78 1.52
CA GLY A 117 -0.05 7.61 2.07
C GLY A 117 -1.37 7.39 1.33
N ILE A 118 -2.49 7.51 2.04
CA ILE A 118 -3.85 7.51 1.46
C ILE A 118 -4.54 8.81 1.85
N SER A 119 -5.11 9.49 0.86
CA SER A 119 -5.83 10.74 1.05
C SER A 119 -7.11 10.77 0.21
N ILE A 120 -7.97 11.73 0.51
CA ILE A 120 -9.16 12.07 -0.26
C ILE A 120 -9.01 13.50 -0.78
N GLY A 121 -9.46 13.76 -2.00
CA GLY A 121 -9.54 15.11 -2.54
C GLY A 121 -9.79 15.15 -4.06
N GLU A 122 -9.64 16.34 -4.62
CA GLU A 122 -9.77 16.57 -6.06
C GLU A 122 -8.64 15.88 -6.84
N LEU A 123 -9.02 15.15 -7.88
CA LEU A 123 -8.12 14.43 -8.78
C LEU A 123 -8.69 14.34 -10.19
N TYR A 124 -7.80 14.45 -11.16
CA TYR A 124 -7.96 14.04 -12.55
C TYR A 124 -6.98 12.90 -12.84
N ILE A 125 -7.47 11.83 -13.48
CA ILE A 125 -6.66 10.68 -13.88
C ILE A 125 -7.13 10.16 -15.24
N ASP A 126 -6.18 9.99 -16.16
CA ASP A 126 -6.41 9.38 -17.46
C ASP A 126 -5.23 8.48 -17.86
N GLU A 127 -5.16 8.02 -19.11
CA GLU A 127 -4.03 7.22 -19.61
C GLU A 127 -2.68 7.96 -19.56
N THR A 128 -2.68 9.29 -19.56
CA THR A 128 -1.50 10.13 -19.74
C THR A 128 -0.95 10.67 -18.43
N MET A 129 -1.80 11.11 -17.51
CA MET A 129 -1.40 11.84 -16.31
C MET A 129 -2.31 11.55 -15.12
N VAL A 130 -1.76 11.84 -13.94
CA VAL A 130 -2.48 11.94 -12.67
C VAL A 130 -2.21 13.32 -12.12
N TRP A 131 -3.25 14.04 -11.72
CA TRP A 131 -3.14 15.43 -11.27
C TRP A 131 -4.19 15.75 -10.22
N GLY A 132 -3.79 16.38 -9.13
CA GLY A 132 -4.73 16.89 -8.13
C GLY A 132 -4.15 16.95 -6.73
N GLU A 133 -4.88 17.63 -5.85
CA GLU A 133 -4.52 17.81 -4.44
C GLU A 133 -4.41 16.49 -3.70
N ALA A 134 -5.31 15.53 -3.99
CA ALA A 134 -5.29 14.22 -3.36
C ALA A 134 -3.94 13.52 -3.57
N LEU A 135 -3.41 13.55 -4.80
CA LEU A 135 -2.10 12.99 -5.11
C LEU A 135 -0.98 13.67 -4.30
N LEU A 136 -1.01 15.01 -4.18
CA LEU A 136 0.01 15.75 -3.44
C LEU A 136 0.02 15.40 -1.96
N LYS A 137 -1.16 15.28 -1.32
CA LYS A 137 -1.28 14.86 0.09
C LYS A 137 -0.74 13.44 0.30
N ALA A 138 -1.14 12.50 -0.56
CA ALA A 138 -0.69 11.11 -0.45
C ALA A 138 0.83 10.98 -0.66
N TYR A 139 1.38 11.74 -1.60
CA TYR A 139 2.81 11.82 -1.86
C TYR A 139 3.58 12.41 -0.67
N ASP A 140 3.11 13.52 -0.09
CA ASP A 140 3.75 14.13 1.08
C ASP A 140 3.78 13.18 2.29
N LEU A 141 2.68 12.48 2.55
CA LEU A 141 2.61 11.45 3.58
C LEU A 141 3.66 10.35 3.36
N GLU A 142 3.80 9.84 2.13
CA GLU A 142 4.81 8.82 1.82
C GLU A 142 6.25 9.36 1.98
N SER A 143 6.52 10.51 1.36
CA SER A 143 7.88 11.00 1.17
C SER A 143 8.46 11.67 2.41
N ASN A 144 7.62 12.41 3.16
CA ASN A 144 8.07 13.25 4.27
C ASN A 144 7.67 12.72 5.65
N VAL A 145 6.60 11.91 5.74
CA VAL A 145 6.05 11.48 7.04
C VAL A 145 6.24 9.99 7.31
N ALA A 146 6.10 9.13 6.30
CA ALA A 146 6.20 7.67 6.45
C ALA A 146 7.66 7.19 6.54
N ILE A 147 8.24 7.32 7.73
CA ILE A 147 9.60 6.83 8.05
C ILE A 147 9.65 5.29 8.08
N TYR A 148 8.60 4.67 8.62
CA TYR A 148 8.43 3.22 8.79
C TYR A 148 7.67 2.59 7.60
N PRO A 149 7.75 1.25 7.40
CA PRO A 149 7.11 0.57 6.28
C PRO A 149 5.59 0.41 6.51
N ARG A 150 4.90 1.54 6.55
CA ARG A 150 3.45 1.66 6.80
C ARG A 150 2.82 2.64 5.82
N ILE A 151 1.52 2.48 5.62
CA ILE A 151 0.73 3.33 4.72
C ILE A 151 -0.12 4.26 5.59
N LEU A 152 0.23 5.54 5.63
CA LEU A 152 -0.42 6.53 6.48
C LEU A 152 -1.81 6.93 5.93
N LEU A 153 -2.72 7.28 6.83
CA LEU A 153 -4.06 7.76 6.49
C LEU A 153 -4.16 9.25 6.79
N ASP A 154 -4.54 10.05 5.79
CA ASP A 154 -4.80 11.47 5.92
C ASP A 154 -5.97 11.78 6.87
N SER A 155 -5.95 12.94 7.52
CA SER A 155 -7.00 13.33 8.48
C SER A 155 -8.39 13.48 7.85
N ASP A 156 -8.48 13.91 6.59
CA ASP A 156 -9.76 14.04 5.89
C ASP A 156 -10.37 12.65 5.65
N LEU A 157 -9.54 11.66 5.34
CA LEU A 157 -9.96 10.26 5.23
C LEU A 157 -10.43 9.70 6.59
N LEU A 158 -9.70 9.97 7.67
CA LEU A 158 -10.13 9.54 9.02
C LEU A 158 -11.47 10.14 9.41
N SER A 159 -11.72 11.39 9.04
CA SER A 159 -13.01 12.06 9.27
C SER A 159 -14.15 11.42 8.50
N HIS A 160 -13.87 10.91 7.28
CA HIS A 160 -14.84 10.14 6.49
C HIS A 160 -15.11 8.74 7.06
N ILE A 161 -14.10 8.08 7.64
CA ILE A 161 -14.26 6.79 8.32
C ILE A 161 -15.12 6.97 9.59
N GLY A 162 -14.87 8.03 10.35
CA GLY A 162 -15.69 8.40 11.50
C GLY A 162 -15.87 7.25 12.49
N SER A 163 -17.13 6.93 12.82
CA SER A 163 -17.51 5.83 13.70
C SER A 163 -18.01 4.59 12.95
N ASP A 164 -17.73 4.47 11.65
CA ASP A 164 -18.08 3.27 10.89
C ASP A 164 -17.31 2.06 11.43
N GLU A 165 -18.03 1.10 12.02
CA GLU A 165 -17.42 -0.04 12.72
C GLU A 165 -16.56 -0.89 11.79
N GLU A 166 -16.98 -1.09 10.54
CA GLU A 166 -16.25 -1.91 9.58
C GLU A 166 -14.96 -1.22 9.11
N LEU A 167 -15.04 0.05 8.73
CA LEU A 167 -13.88 0.81 8.28
C LEU A 167 -12.89 1.09 9.43
N SER A 168 -13.37 1.18 10.66
CA SER A 168 -12.51 1.40 11.84
C SER A 168 -11.47 0.28 12.04
N GLU A 169 -11.78 -0.94 11.60
CA GLU A 169 -10.87 -2.08 11.68
C GLU A 169 -9.66 -1.98 10.74
N PHE A 170 -9.79 -1.22 9.65
CA PHE A 170 -8.68 -0.87 8.76
C PHE A 170 -7.74 0.18 9.36
N VAL A 171 -8.08 0.78 10.50
CA VAL A 171 -7.30 1.87 11.09
C VAL A 171 -6.54 1.36 12.32
N ARG A 172 -5.25 1.70 12.38
CA ARG A 172 -4.45 1.56 13.60
C ARG A 172 -3.71 2.86 13.85
N GLN A 173 -3.63 3.23 15.12
CA GLN A 173 -2.76 4.32 15.57
C GLN A 173 -1.41 3.72 15.98
N ASP A 174 -0.33 4.39 15.60
CA ASP A 174 1.03 4.00 15.97
C ASP A 174 1.58 4.83 17.13
N PHE A 175 2.79 4.52 17.58
CA PHE A 175 3.43 5.15 18.74
C PHE A 175 3.68 6.66 18.60
N ASP A 176 3.68 7.19 17.38
CA ASP A 176 3.83 8.62 17.08
C ASP A 176 2.48 9.32 16.86
N ASN A 177 1.38 8.67 17.27
CA ASN A 177 0.00 9.14 17.16
C ASN A 177 -0.54 9.25 15.72
N LEU A 178 0.24 8.84 14.72
CA LEU A 178 -0.22 8.79 13.33
C LEU A 178 -1.05 7.53 13.07
N CYS A 179 -2.11 7.69 12.28
CA CYS A 179 -2.94 6.57 11.85
C CYS A 179 -2.43 5.98 10.54
N PHE A 180 -2.48 4.66 10.44
CA PHE A 180 -2.04 3.91 9.27
C PHE A 180 -2.99 2.74 8.96
N LEU A 181 -2.90 2.26 7.73
CA LEU A 181 -3.68 1.14 7.23
C LEU A 181 -3.29 -0.18 7.90
N ASN A 182 -4.25 -0.80 8.57
CA ASN A 182 -4.18 -2.16 9.06
C ASN A 182 -4.39 -3.17 7.94
N TYR A 183 -3.39 -3.36 7.09
CA TYR A 183 -3.51 -4.28 5.95
C TYR A 183 -3.77 -5.74 6.35
N LEU A 184 -3.47 -6.10 7.61
CA LEU A 184 -3.71 -7.45 8.10
C LEU A 184 -5.17 -7.68 8.46
N HIS A 185 -6.01 -6.65 8.59
CA HIS A 185 -7.43 -6.79 8.91
C HIS A 185 -8.12 -7.84 8.02
N ILE A 186 -7.89 -7.77 6.71
CA ILE A 186 -8.52 -8.63 5.69
C ILE A 186 -8.01 -10.09 5.65
N GLN A 187 -7.01 -10.45 6.47
CA GLN A 187 -6.38 -11.77 6.45
C GLN A 187 -6.82 -12.63 7.62
N HIS A 188 -7.24 -13.85 7.36
CA HIS A 188 -7.40 -14.88 8.40
C HIS A 188 -6.37 -15.98 8.11
N PHE A 189 -5.51 -16.31 9.09
CA PHE A 189 -4.50 -17.38 8.98
C PHE A 189 -3.35 -17.06 8.00
N GLY A 190 -2.59 -16.00 8.32
CA GLY A 190 -1.49 -15.51 7.49
C GLY A 190 -0.08 -15.70 8.06
N GLY A 191 0.05 -16.18 9.30
CA GLY A 191 1.32 -16.19 10.05
C GLY A 191 2.48 -16.88 9.32
N GLN A 192 2.26 -18.08 8.78
CA GLN A 192 3.30 -18.83 8.07
C GLN A 192 3.86 -18.06 6.85
N PHE A 193 2.98 -17.49 6.04
CA PHE A 193 3.37 -16.72 4.85
C PHE A 193 4.09 -15.43 5.20
N LEU A 194 3.67 -14.77 6.28
CA LEU A 194 4.34 -13.57 6.80
C LEU A 194 5.72 -13.89 7.35
N LYS A 195 5.87 -15.02 8.07
CA LYS A 195 7.17 -15.51 8.56
C LYS A 195 8.13 -15.82 7.43
N SER A 196 7.66 -16.54 6.41
CA SER A 196 8.47 -16.83 5.22
C SER A 196 8.88 -15.54 4.49
N GLY A 197 7.93 -14.62 4.30
CA GLY A 197 8.18 -13.28 3.75
C GLY A 197 9.27 -12.52 4.52
N PHE A 198 9.19 -12.51 5.84
CA PHE A 198 10.18 -11.88 6.70
C PHE A 198 11.54 -12.58 6.63
N GLN A 199 11.60 -13.91 6.57
CA GLN A 199 12.85 -14.63 6.41
C GLN A 199 13.55 -14.25 5.11
N MET A 200 12.83 -14.12 4.00
CA MET A 200 13.42 -13.62 2.74
C MET A 200 13.99 -12.21 2.87
N MET A 201 13.37 -11.32 3.65
CA MET A 201 13.94 -9.99 3.91
C MET A 201 15.29 -10.11 4.61
N LEU A 202 15.41 -11.02 5.58
CA LEU A 202 16.67 -11.25 6.32
C LEU A 202 17.73 -11.91 5.44
N ASP A 203 17.35 -12.91 4.65
CA ASP A 203 18.24 -13.62 3.73
C ASP A 203 18.81 -12.68 2.67
N GLU A 204 17.99 -11.78 2.13
CA GLU A 204 18.42 -10.76 1.16
C GLU A 204 19.46 -9.81 1.76
N LEU A 205 19.31 -9.46 3.04
CA LEU A 205 20.27 -8.60 3.75
C LEU A 205 21.54 -9.34 4.15
N ASN A 206 21.48 -10.66 4.32
CA ASN A 206 22.61 -11.52 4.69
C ASN A 206 23.43 -10.95 5.89
N GLY A 207 22.72 -10.54 6.94
CA GLY A 207 23.30 -9.93 8.14
C GLY A 207 23.84 -8.50 7.97
N ARG A 208 23.64 -7.87 6.81
CA ARG A 208 24.10 -6.51 6.51
C ARG A 208 22.94 -5.54 6.45
N TYR A 209 22.67 -4.89 7.57
CA TYR A 209 21.70 -3.81 7.62
C TYR A 209 22.24 -2.62 8.40
N THR A 210 21.93 -1.42 7.90
CA THR A 210 22.16 -0.17 8.63
C THR A 210 21.13 -0.04 9.75
N GLU A 211 21.37 0.86 10.71
CA GLU A 211 20.40 1.17 11.76
C GLU A 211 19.01 1.50 11.20
N ARG A 212 18.95 2.24 10.09
CA ARG A 212 17.69 2.57 9.41
C ARG A 212 16.95 1.35 8.88
N ILE A 213 17.67 0.36 8.34
CA ILE A 213 17.04 -0.89 7.86
C ILE A 213 16.56 -1.71 9.07
N TYR A 214 17.38 -1.81 10.12
CA TYR A 214 17.00 -2.49 11.35
C TYR A 214 15.71 -1.93 11.96
N GLN A 215 15.59 -0.60 12.06
CA GLN A 215 14.39 0.06 12.57
C GLN A 215 13.13 -0.31 11.76
N LYS A 216 13.25 -0.43 10.43
CA LYS A 216 12.12 -0.82 9.56
C LYS A 216 11.72 -2.28 9.76
N LEU A 217 12.69 -3.19 9.90
CA LEU A 217 12.44 -4.59 10.21
C LEU A 217 11.79 -4.76 11.59
N CYS A 218 12.30 -4.05 12.60
CA CYS A 218 11.74 -4.04 13.95
C CYS A 218 10.29 -3.55 13.96
N TRP A 219 10.01 -2.46 13.23
CA TRP A 219 8.65 -1.96 13.11
C TRP A 219 7.71 -3.01 12.50
N HIS A 220 8.13 -3.62 11.38
CA HIS A 220 7.30 -4.62 10.69
C HIS A 220 7.07 -5.86 11.56
N MET A 221 8.14 -6.36 12.20
CA MET A 221 8.08 -7.47 13.17
C MET A 221 7.07 -7.20 14.28
N ASN A 222 7.17 -6.03 14.93
CA ASN A 222 6.30 -5.65 16.04
C ASN A 222 4.84 -5.51 15.60
N TYR A 223 4.60 -4.87 14.46
CA TYR A 223 3.25 -4.74 13.89
C TYR A 223 2.63 -6.10 13.59
N VAL A 224 3.33 -6.96 12.85
CA VAL A 224 2.82 -8.29 12.46
C VAL A 224 2.54 -9.13 13.70
N ASN A 225 3.50 -9.24 14.63
CA ASN A 225 3.33 -10.03 15.84
C ASN A 225 2.13 -9.56 16.68
N ARG A 226 1.96 -8.24 16.82
CA ARG A 226 0.82 -7.64 17.55
C ARG A 226 -0.52 -7.98 16.91
N GLU A 227 -0.64 -7.91 15.58
CA GLU A 227 -1.91 -8.23 14.92
C GLU A 227 -2.19 -9.75 14.91
N LEU A 228 -1.16 -10.60 14.82
CA LEU A 228 -1.31 -12.05 14.99
C LEU A 228 -1.80 -12.40 16.42
N ASP A 229 -1.29 -11.71 17.44
CA ASP A 229 -1.71 -11.91 18.84
C ASP A 229 -3.18 -11.51 19.09
N LYS A 230 -3.67 -10.47 18.39
CA LYS A 230 -5.07 -10.03 18.46
C LYS A 230 -6.03 -11.03 17.82
N LYS A 231 -5.63 -11.66 16.71
CA LYS A 231 -6.48 -12.57 15.93
C LYS A 231 -6.67 -13.96 16.55
N ASN A 232 -6.26 -14.16 17.80
CA ASN A 232 -6.24 -15.47 18.45
C ASN A 232 -5.44 -16.55 17.69
N GLU A 233 -4.54 -16.16 16.78
CA GLU A 233 -3.41 -17.00 16.33
C GLU A 233 -2.35 -17.16 17.46
N ARG A 234 -2.78 -17.04 18.72
CA ARG A 234 -1.99 -17.13 19.96
C ARG A 234 -1.40 -18.51 20.20
N LYS A 235 -1.88 -19.54 19.51
CA LYS A 235 -1.47 -20.94 19.73
C LYS A 235 -0.23 -21.33 18.93
N ASP A 236 0.06 -20.67 17.81
CA ASP A 236 1.28 -20.90 17.04
C ASP A 236 2.31 -19.79 17.24
N ARG A 237 3.05 -19.92 18.36
CA ARG A 237 4.26 -19.11 18.56
C ARG A 237 5.29 -19.31 17.46
N GLU A 238 5.21 -20.43 16.72
CA GLU A 238 6.13 -20.74 15.64
C GLU A 238 6.07 -19.75 14.47
N TYR A 239 4.95 -19.03 14.28
CA TYR A 239 4.79 -18.04 13.21
C TYR A 239 5.16 -16.61 13.61
N ARG A 240 5.68 -16.40 14.84
CA ARG A 240 6.14 -15.07 15.24
C ARG A 240 7.41 -14.70 14.48
N LEU A 241 7.50 -13.43 14.11
CA LEU A 241 8.66 -12.84 13.47
C LEU A 241 9.72 -12.57 14.53
N HIS A 242 10.98 -12.88 14.21
CA HIS A 242 12.12 -12.73 15.11
C HIS A 242 13.31 -12.12 14.36
N LEU A 243 13.98 -11.16 14.99
CA LEU A 243 15.29 -10.66 14.59
C LEU A 243 16.32 -11.28 15.54
N GLU A 244 17.29 -11.99 14.97
CA GLU A 244 18.46 -12.50 15.69
C GLU A 244 19.53 -11.41 15.90
#